data_AF-A0A0W0TTK0-F1
#
_entry.id   AF-A0A0W0TTK0-F1
#
_cell.length_a   1.000
_cell.length_b   1.000
_cell.length_c   1.000
_cell.angle_alpha   90.00
_cell.angle_beta   90.00
_cell.angle_gamma   90.00
#
_symmetry.space_group_name_H-M   'P 1'
#
loop_
_entity.id
_entity.type
_entity.pdbx_description
1 polymer ?
#
loop_
_entity_poly.entity_id
_entity_poly.type
_entity_poly.pdbx_seq_one_letter_code
_entity_poly.pdbx_strand_id
1 'polypeptide(L)'
;MSKDSAFKAMNTVMDIECEDLIRRLAPLKTAIEEKRAQVEACKKRLQSALTKLSSINPEQEVARQHYLAHQRALIEQHQAATHTLLAEENRLGMEQRKQQIRKKLLERLAEQHRQQCLAATRKAREKQLDEWILHRWSEA
;
A
#
# COMPACT_ATOMS: atom_id res chain seq x y z
N MET A 1 7.81 -27.39 -16.37
CA MET A 1 7.27 -26.01 -16.31
C MET A 1 8.21 -25.07 -17.05
N SER A 2 7.71 -24.25 -17.98
CA SER A 2 8.53 -23.26 -18.68
C SER A 2 8.78 -22.04 -17.79
N LYS A 3 9.93 -21.37 -17.92
CA LYS A 3 10.22 -20.15 -17.16
C LYS A 3 9.18 -19.03 -17.39
N ASP A 4 8.58 -18.98 -18.57
CA ASP A 4 7.45 -18.07 -18.87
C ASP A 4 6.21 -18.35 -18.03
N SER A 5 5.92 -19.62 -17.72
CA SER A 5 4.80 -19.95 -16.83
C SER A 5 5.06 -19.52 -15.38
N ALA A 6 6.32 -19.54 -14.94
CA ALA A 6 6.72 -19.05 -13.62
C ALA A 6 6.62 -17.52 -13.53
N PHE A 7 7.07 -16.77 -14.54
CA PHE A 7 6.93 -15.31 -14.58
C PHE A 7 5.47 -14.87 -14.54
N LYS A 8 4.58 -15.53 -15.29
CA LYS A 8 3.14 -15.25 -15.25
C LYS A 8 2.54 -15.52 -13.87
N ALA A 9 2.83 -16.68 -13.27
CA ALA A 9 2.32 -17.02 -11.94
C ALA A 9 2.79 -16.01 -10.88
N MET A 10 4.08 -15.62 -10.91
CA MET A 10 4.62 -14.62 -10.01
C MET A 10 3.94 -13.26 -10.20
N ASN A 11 3.68 -12.84 -11.44
CA ASN A 11 3.01 -11.55 -11.70
C ASN A 11 1.57 -11.54 -11.16
N THR A 12 0.84 -12.65 -11.31
CA THR A 12 -0.51 -12.80 -10.74
C THR A 12 -0.49 -12.73 -9.21
N VAL A 13 0.48 -13.37 -8.54
CA VAL A 13 0.62 -13.25 -7.08
C VAL A 13 0.85 -11.79 -6.68
N MET A 14 1.70 -11.07 -7.42
CA MET A 14 1.96 -9.66 -7.16
C MET A 14 0.74 -8.77 -7.35
N ASP A 15 -0.12 -9.08 -8.32
CA ASP A 15 -1.38 -8.36 -8.55
C ASP A 15 -2.34 -8.55 -7.38
N ILE A 16 -2.49 -9.79 -6.91
CA ILE A 16 -3.33 -10.11 -5.74
C ILE A 16 -2.80 -9.37 -4.50
N GLU A 17 -1.49 -9.42 -4.25
CA GLU A 17 -0.87 -8.70 -3.12
C GLU A 17 -1.10 -7.18 -3.22
N CYS A 18 -1.02 -6.60 -4.42
CA CYS A 18 -1.30 -5.18 -4.63
C CYS A 18 -2.76 -4.82 -4.36
N GLU A 19 -3.70 -5.64 -4.85
CA GLU A 19 -5.13 -5.45 -4.63
C GLU A 19 -5.50 -5.57 -3.14
N ASP A 20 -4.93 -6.55 -2.44
CA ASP A 20 -5.16 -6.72 -1.00
C ASP A 20 -4.64 -5.53 -0.20
N LEU A 21 -3.48 -4.96 -0.58
CA LEU A 21 -2.98 -3.74 0.04
C LEU A 21 -3.91 -2.54 -0.20
N ILE A 22 -4.46 -2.39 -1.41
CA ILE A 22 -5.45 -1.35 -1.72
C ILE A 22 -6.71 -1.51 -0.87
N ARG A 23 -7.24 -2.74 -0.78
CA ARG A 23 -8.42 -3.07 0.04
C ARG A 23 -8.21 -2.77 1.52
N ARG A 24 -6.99 -2.95 2.04
CA ARG A 24 -6.64 -2.63 3.44
C ARG A 24 -6.40 -1.14 3.67
N LEU A 25 -5.84 -0.42 2.70
CA LEU A 25 -5.57 1.02 2.80
C LEU A 25 -6.84 1.87 2.77
N ALA A 26 -7.83 1.48 1.95
CA ALA A 26 -9.08 2.24 1.80
C ALA A 26 -9.82 2.50 3.14
N PRO A 27 -10.14 1.46 3.97
CA PRO A 27 -10.84 1.68 5.23
C PRO A 27 -9.98 2.42 6.26
N LEU A 28 -8.64 2.32 6.20
CA LEU A 28 -7.76 3.06 7.11
C LEU A 28 -7.86 4.56 6.88
N LYS A 29 -7.91 5.01 5.62
CA LYS A 29 -8.09 6.44 5.30
C LYS A 29 -9.40 6.98 5.88
N THR A 30 -10.49 6.26 5.68
CA THR A 30 -11.79 6.60 6.25
C THR A 30 -11.73 6.64 7.78
N ALA A 31 -11.12 5.63 8.42
CA ALA A 31 -10.98 5.59 9.88
C ALA A 31 -10.13 6.76 10.42
N ILE A 32 -9.07 7.17 9.71
CA ILE A 32 -8.25 8.33 10.07
C ILE A 32 -9.09 9.61 10.01
N GLU A 33 -9.86 9.79 8.93
CA GLU A 33 -10.74 10.95 8.76
C GLU A 33 -11.82 11.01 9.85
N GLU A 34 -12.45 9.87 10.17
CA GLU A 34 -13.42 9.76 11.26
C GLU A 34 -12.80 10.13 12.62
N LYS A 35 -11.59 9.64 12.93
CA LYS A 35 -10.91 9.97 14.18
C LYS A 35 -10.53 11.45 14.25
N ARG A 36 -10.08 12.04 13.14
CA ARG A 36 -9.84 13.49 13.04
C ARG A 36 -11.12 14.30 13.26
N ALA A 37 -12.24 13.87 12.66
CA ALA A 37 -13.53 14.52 12.88
C ALA A 37 -13.98 14.44 14.36
N GLN A 38 -13.73 13.30 15.03
CA GLN A 38 -14.00 13.14 16.46
C GLN A 38 -13.14 14.09 17.32
N VAL A 39 -11.85 14.26 16.99
CA VAL A 39 -10.98 15.25 17.66
C VAL A 39 -11.54 16.66 17.52
N GLU A 40 -11.91 17.07 16.29
CA GLU A 40 -12.45 18.41 16.04
C GLU A 40 -13.80 18.63 16.73
N ALA A 41 -14.66 17.60 16.79
CA ALA A 41 -15.90 17.68 17.54
C ALA A 41 -15.66 17.88 19.05
N CYS A 42 -14.70 17.17 19.64
CA CYS A 42 -14.34 17.33 21.04
C CYS A 42 -13.74 18.72 21.31
N LYS A 43 -12.89 19.25 20.41
CA LYS A 43 -12.35 20.61 20.52
C LYS A 43 -13.46 21.66 20.49
N LYS A 44 -14.44 21.55 19.59
CA LYS A 44 -15.60 22.45 19.54
C LYS A 44 -16.42 22.41 20.82
N ARG A 45 -16.68 21.22 21.36
CA ARG A 45 -17.37 21.04 22.64
C ARG A 45 -16.60 21.69 23.80
N LEU A 46 -15.29 21.49 23.83
CA LEU A 46 -14.40 22.07 24.84
C LEU A 46 -14.40 23.60 24.75
N GLN A 47 -14.30 24.16 23.55
CA GLN A 47 -14.37 25.60 23.33
C GLN A 47 -15.72 26.17 23.77
N SER A 48 -16.83 25.50 23.46
CA SER A 48 -18.18 25.91 23.90
C SER A 48 -18.33 25.86 25.43
N ALA A 49 -17.79 24.83 26.08
CA ALA A 49 -17.81 24.72 27.53
C ALA A 49 -16.97 25.80 28.22
N LEU A 50 -15.87 26.23 27.60
CA LEU A 50 -15.04 27.32 28.10
C LEU A 50 -15.72 28.69 27.96
N THR A 51 -16.45 28.93 26.86
CA THR A 51 -17.08 30.25 26.58
C THR A 51 -18.40 30.47 27.31
N LYS A 52 -19.11 29.41 27.73
CA LYS A 52 -20.28 29.54 28.62
C LYS A 52 -19.80 29.94 30.03
N LEU A 53 -19.75 31.25 30.30
CA LEU A 53 -19.22 31.87 31.52
C LEU A 53 -20.27 32.61 32.38
N SER A 54 -21.57 32.47 32.11
CA SER A 54 -22.60 33.16 32.90
C SER A 54 -22.93 32.42 34.20
N SER A 55 -22.66 33.09 35.34
CA SER A 55 -23.12 32.78 36.71
C SER A 55 -23.14 31.29 37.08
N ILE A 56 -21.96 30.67 37.10
CA ILE A 56 -21.77 29.29 37.51
C ILE A 56 -21.58 29.27 39.04
N ASN A 57 -22.42 28.52 39.75
CA ASN A 57 -22.21 28.31 41.19
C ASN A 57 -21.04 27.32 41.42
N PRO A 58 -20.47 27.23 42.65
CA PRO A 58 -19.29 26.40 42.89
C PRO A 58 -19.45 24.93 42.50
N GLU A 59 -20.65 24.34 42.67
CA GLU A 59 -20.94 22.94 42.29
C GLU A 59 -20.95 22.74 40.76
N GLN A 60 -21.51 23.70 40.03
CA GLN A 60 -21.50 23.68 38.56
C GLN A 60 -20.10 23.88 37.99
N GLU A 61 -19.21 24.60 38.68
CA GLU A 61 -17.81 24.77 38.26
C GLU A 61 -17.04 23.45 38.41
N VAL A 62 -17.25 22.69 39.50
CA VAL A 62 -16.66 21.35 39.67
C VAL A 62 -17.13 20.41 38.55
N ALA A 63 -18.44 20.39 38.25
CA ALA A 63 -18.98 19.60 37.15
C ALA A 63 -18.40 20.02 35.79
N ARG A 64 -18.23 21.34 35.56
CA ARG A 64 -17.59 21.88 34.35
C ARG A 64 -16.14 21.45 34.24
N GLN A 65 -15.37 21.47 35.33
CA GLN A 65 -13.98 21.00 35.34
C GLN A 65 -13.87 19.51 35.02
N HIS A 66 -14.74 18.67 35.59
CA HIS A 66 -14.82 17.26 35.23
C HIS A 66 -15.16 17.05 33.75
N TYR A 67 -16.12 17.81 33.21
CA TYR A 67 -16.45 17.76 31.79
C TYR A 67 -15.27 18.17 30.90
N LEU A 68 -14.57 19.26 31.23
CA LEU A 68 -13.39 19.72 30.49
C LEU A 68 -12.26 18.68 30.51
N ALA A 69 -11.98 18.10 31.69
CA ALA A 69 -10.99 17.03 31.83
C ALA A 69 -11.38 15.81 30.97
N HIS A 70 -12.65 15.41 30.99
CA HIS A 70 -13.15 14.32 30.16
C HIS A 70 -13.02 14.61 28.66
N GLN A 71 -13.37 15.81 28.19
CA GLN A 71 -13.19 16.18 26.78
C GLN A 71 -11.72 16.19 26.36
N ARG A 72 -10.78 16.60 27.24
CA ARG A 72 -9.33 16.52 26.97
C ARG A 72 -8.86 15.08 26.84
N ALA A 73 -9.27 14.21 27.77
CA ALA A 73 -8.94 12.79 27.70
C ALA A 73 -9.45 12.13 26.41
N LEU A 74 -10.67 12.47 25.96
CA LEU A 74 -11.20 12.00 24.67
C LEU A 74 -10.38 12.51 23.48
N ILE A 75 -9.94 13.78 23.50
CA ILE A 75 -9.07 14.33 22.44
C ILE A 75 -7.77 13.54 22.39
N GLU A 76 -7.10 13.33 23.53
CA GLU A 76 -5.86 12.56 23.61
C GLU A 76 -6.04 11.13 23.11
N GLN A 77 -7.14 10.47 23.49
CA GLN A 77 -7.48 9.12 23.03
C GLN A 77 -7.69 9.07 21.51
N HIS A 78 -8.46 10.01 20.95
CA HIS A 78 -8.70 10.05 19.51
C HIS A 78 -7.44 10.44 18.71
N GLN A 79 -6.59 11.31 19.26
CA GLN A 79 -5.29 11.64 18.67
C GLN A 79 -4.36 10.42 18.66
N ALA A 80 -4.23 9.71 19.79
CA ALA A 80 -3.44 8.48 19.86
C ALA A 80 -3.93 7.43 18.85
N ALA A 81 -5.25 7.22 18.75
CA ALA A 81 -5.83 6.33 17.75
C ALA A 81 -5.52 6.78 16.31
N THR A 82 -5.58 8.09 16.03
CA THR A 82 -5.21 8.66 14.72
C THR A 82 -3.73 8.38 14.41
N HIS A 83 -2.83 8.54 15.38
CA HIS A 83 -1.41 8.25 15.21
C HIS A 83 -1.15 6.77 14.90
N THR A 84 -1.81 5.86 15.60
CA THR A 84 -1.71 4.41 15.32
C THR A 84 -2.19 4.08 13.91
N LEU A 85 -3.33 4.64 13.48
CA LEU A 85 -3.86 4.41 12.13
C LEU A 85 -2.93 5.00 11.05
N LEU A 86 -2.34 6.18 11.27
CA LEU A 86 -1.37 6.78 10.36
C LEU A 86 -0.08 5.95 10.26
N ALA A 87 0.38 5.37 11.36
CA ALA A 87 1.54 4.48 11.35
C ALA A 87 1.27 3.23 10.49
N GLU A 88 0.08 2.64 10.61
CA GLU A 88 -0.33 1.50 9.79
C GLU A 88 -0.53 1.89 8.31
N GLU A 89 -1.14 3.04 8.02
CA GLU A 89 -1.27 3.57 6.65
C GLU A 89 0.11 3.75 6.01
N ASN A 90 1.08 4.34 6.72
CA ASN A 90 2.44 4.51 6.24
C ASN A 90 3.13 3.16 6.00
N ARG A 91 2.96 2.20 6.91
CA ARG A 91 3.51 0.85 6.77
C ARG A 91 3.00 0.17 5.51
N LEU A 92 1.68 0.15 5.32
CA LEU A 92 1.04 -0.45 4.14
C LEU A 92 1.37 0.32 2.86
N GLY A 93 1.49 1.64 2.91
CA GLY A 93 1.91 2.47 1.79
C GLY A 93 3.34 2.15 1.32
N MET A 94 4.27 1.93 2.26
CA MET A 94 5.62 1.47 1.92
C MET A 94 5.62 0.06 1.32
N GLU A 95 4.80 -0.83 1.87
CA GLU A 95 4.66 -2.20 1.37
C GLU A 95 4.09 -2.21 -0.05
N GLN A 96 3.09 -1.38 -0.34
CA GLN A 96 2.53 -1.21 -1.69
C GLN A 96 3.58 -0.71 -2.68
N ARG A 97 4.38 0.30 -2.32
CA ARG A 97 5.47 0.79 -3.17
C ARG A 97 6.50 -0.30 -3.45
N LYS A 98 6.87 -1.09 -2.43
CA LYS A 98 7.80 -2.21 -2.56
C LYS A 98 7.27 -3.26 -3.54
N GLN A 99 5.99 -3.59 -3.48
CA GLN A 99 5.38 -4.52 -4.43
C GLN A 99 5.30 -3.95 -5.85
N GLN A 100 4.99 -2.67 -6.02
CA GLN A 100 5.03 -2.05 -7.35
C GLN A 100 6.44 -2.08 -7.98
N ILE A 101 7.49 -1.87 -7.18
CA ILE A 101 8.88 -1.96 -7.65
C ILE A 101 9.22 -3.39 -8.07
N ARG A 102 8.89 -4.37 -7.22
CA ARG A 102 9.11 -5.79 -7.50
C ARG A 102 8.38 -6.25 -8.77
N LYS A 103 7.16 -5.76 -9.01
CA LYS A 103 6.37 -6.08 -10.21
C LYS A 103 7.07 -5.59 -11.47
N LYS A 104 7.50 -4.32 -11.48
CA LYS A 104 8.27 -3.74 -12.59
C LYS A 104 9.59 -4.49 -12.84
N LEU A 105 10.25 -4.94 -11.77
CA LEU A 105 11.47 -5.74 -11.89
C LEU A 105 11.17 -7.11 -12.53
N LEU A 106 10.11 -7.78 -12.09
CA LEU A 106 9.68 -9.06 -12.65
C LEU A 106 9.34 -8.95 -14.15
N GLU A 107 8.62 -7.89 -14.53
CA GLU A 107 8.29 -7.60 -15.94
C GLU A 107 9.55 -7.41 -16.79
N ARG A 108 10.54 -6.67 -16.29
CA ARG A 108 11.84 -6.49 -16.96
C ARG A 108 12.61 -7.81 -17.11
N LEU A 109 12.63 -8.62 -16.05
CA LEU A 109 13.30 -9.92 -16.08
C LEU A 109 12.61 -10.89 -17.06
N ALA A 110 11.28 -10.88 -17.11
CA ALA A 110 10.51 -11.67 -18.06
C ALA A 110 10.79 -11.24 -19.51
N GLU A 111 10.91 -9.93 -19.77
CA GLU A 111 11.28 -9.40 -21.09
C GLU A 111 12.69 -9.84 -21.51
N GLN A 112 13.67 -9.66 -20.62
CA GLN A 112 15.05 -10.09 -20.86
C GLN A 112 15.12 -11.59 -21.14
N HIS A 113 14.38 -12.40 -20.38
CA HIS A 113 14.34 -13.84 -20.60
C HIS A 113 13.75 -14.19 -21.98
N ARG A 114 12.67 -13.53 -22.39
CA ARG A 114 12.06 -13.74 -23.71
C ARG A 114 13.03 -13.41 -24.83
N GLN A 115 13.76 -12.30 -24.72
CA GLN A 115 14.77 -11.90 -25.70
C GLN A 115 15.91 -12.92 -25.79
N GLN A 116 16.36 -13.46 -24.65
CA GLN A 116 17.37 -14.53 -24.62
C GLN A 116 16.86 -15.80 -25.31
N CYS A 117 15.61 -16.21 -25.06
CA CYS A 117 15.01 -17.37 -25.73
C CYS A 117 14.91 -17.17 -27.24
N LEU A 118 14.52 -15.97 -27.70
CA LEU A 118 14.47 -15.63 -29.12
C LEU A 118 15.86 -15.65 -29.77
N ALA A 119 16.87 -15.06 -29.10
CA ALA A 119 18.25 -15.05 -29.57
C ALA A 119 18.84 -16.47 -29.65
N ALA A 120 18.60 -17.31 -28.64
CA ALA A 120 19.02 -18.70 -28.65
C ALA A 120 18.35 -19.51 -29.78
N THR A 121 17.04 -19.31 -29.97
CA THR A 121 16.29 -19.96 -31.06
C THR A 121 16.82 -19.55 -32.44
N ARG A 122 17.10 -18.26 -32.62
CA ARG A 122 17.70 -17.73 -33.85
C ARG A 122 19.06 -18.36 -34.13
N LYS A 123 19.96 -18.36 -33.13
CA LYS A 123 21.30 -18.95 -33.25
C LYS A 123 21.25 -20.45 -33.56
N ALA A 124 20.30 -21.18 -32.96
CA ALA A 124 20.11 -22.60 -33.25
C ALA A 124 19.66 -22.85 -34.69
N ARG A 125 18.73 -22.01 -35.22
CA ARG A 125 18.28 -22.09 -36.61
C ARG A 125 19.38 -21.74 -37.61
N GLU A 126 20.15 -20.69 -37.33
CA GLU A 126 21.31 -20.30 -38.15
C GLU A 126 22.31 -21.47 -38.23
N LYS A 127 22.65 -22.09 -37.09
CA LYS A 127 23.53 -23.27 -37.06
C LYS A 127 22.97 -24.45 -37.87
N GLN A 128 21.68 -24.74 -37.76
CA GLN A 128 21.04 -25.81 -38.53
C GLN A 128 21.07 -25.54 -40.04
N LEU A 129 20.90 -24.28 -40.45
CA LEU A 129 21.03 -23.86 -41.85
C LEU A 129 22.46 -24.03 -42.35
N ASP A 130 23.45 -23.60 -41.57
CA ASP A 130 24.87 -23.75 -41.92
C ASP A 130 25.24 -25.23 -42.08
N GLU A 131 24.83 -26.09 -41.13
CA GLU A 131 25.03 -27.55 -41.20
C GLU A 131 24.35 -28.16 -42.43
N TRP A 132 23.12 -27.73 -42.75
CA TRP A 132 22.39 -28.20 -43.92
C TRP A 132 23.07 -27.79 -45.24
N ILE A 133 23.53 -26.54 -45.35
CA ILE A 133 24.26 -26.05 -46.52
C ILE A 133 25.53 -26.87 -46.73
N LEU A 134 26.31 -27.08 -45.66
CA LEU A 134 27.55 -27.86 -45.71
C LEU A 134 27.30 -29.30 -46.17
N HIS A 135 26.27 -29.96 -45.63
CA HIS A 135 25.89 -31.31 -46.04
C HIS A 135 25.54 -31.36 -47.53
N ARG A 136 24.69 -30.45 -48.01
CA ARG A 136 24.27 -30.40 -49.42
C ARG A 136 25.44 -30.13 -50.37
N TRP A 137 26.43 -29.37 -49.95
CA TRP A 137 27.64 -29.13 -50.74
C TRP A 137 28.59 -30.33 -50.76
N SER A 138 28.63 -31.13 -49.69
CA SER A 138 29.44 -32.34 -49.65
C SER A 138 28.88 -33.51 -50.47
N GLU A 139 27.60 -33.45 -50.84
CA GLU A 139 26.90 -34.45 -51.66
C GLU A 139 26.89 -34.13 -53.16
N ALA A 140 27.31 -32.92 -53.56
CA ALA A 140 27.34 -32.43 -54.95
C ALA A 140 28.73 -32.58 -55.58
#